data_AF-A3CNP0-F1
#
_entry.id   AF-A3CNP0-F1
#
_cell.length_a   1.000
_cell.length_b   1.000
_cell.length_c   1.000
_cell.angle_alpha   90.00
_cell.angle_beta   90.00
_cell.angle_gamma   90.00
#
_symmetry.space_group_name_H-M   'P 1'
#
loop_
_entity.id
_entity.type
_entity.pdbx_description
1 polymer ?
#
loop_
_entity_poly.entity_id
_entity_poly.type
_entity_poly.pdbx_seq_one_letter_code
_entity_poly.pdbx_strand_id
1 'polypeptide(L)'
;MINNYVKHGYIAKPVKKKYQRRQVARLIAITTLKTVFSIQEISTTLNMLHKEADSRELYDDFVDYMNGSKLEVAPIISTACQTVKLYQKTLSLIQVPNEEEENLELRA
;
A
#
# COMPACT_ATOMS: atom_id res chain seq x y z
N MET A 1 -3.68 -15.94 0.46
CA MET A 1 -5.09 -16.27 0.75
C MET A 1 -5.69 -15.23 1.71
N ILE A 2 -6.88 -14.68 1.42
CA ILE A 2 -7.54 -13.66 2.27
C ILE A 2 -7.84 -14.17 3.70
N ASN A 3 -8.08 -15.47 3.85
CA ASN A 3 -8.40 -16.11 5.13
C ASN A 3 -7.32 -15.89 6.21
N ASN A 4 -6.04 -15.77 5.83
CA ASN A 4 -4.97 -15.49 6.79
C ASN A 4 -5.17 -14.11 7.45
N TYR A 5 -5.61 -13.12 6.69
CA TYR A 5 -5.88 -11.78 7.21
C TYR A 5 -7.10 -11.75 8.13
N VAL A 6 -8.11 -12.60 7.85
CA VAL A 6 -9.29 -12.75 8.72
C VAL A 6 -8.94 -13.51 10.00
N LYS A 7 -8.15 -14.59 9.91
CA LYS A 7 -7.73 -15.43 11.06
C LYS A 7 -6.97 -14.62 12.10
N HIS A 8 -6.12 -13.69 11.65
CA HIS A 8 -5.30 -12.83 12.50
C HIS A 8 -5.96 -11.49 12.85
N GLY A 9 -7.21 -11.25 12.42
CA GLY A 9 -7.96 -10.04 12.77
C GLY A 9 -7.58 -8.78 12.01
N TYR A 10 -6.71 -8.87 11.00
CA TYR A 10 -6.33 -7.74 10.15
C TYR A 10 -7.47 -7.25 9.25
N ILE A 11 -8.43 -8.14 8.94
CA ILE A 11 -9.66 -7.83 8.22
C ILE A 11 -10.83 -8.48 8.99
N ALA A 12 -11.93 -7.76 9.16
CA ALA A 12 -13.12 -8.28 9.80
C ALA A 12 -13.65 -9.54 9.06
N LYS A 13 -14.38 -10.41 9.76
CA LYS A 13 -15.02 -11.59 9.14
C LYS A 13 -16.05 -11.17 8.09
N PRO A 14 -16.20 -11.92 6.98
CA PRO A 14 -17.20 -11.62 5.97
C PRO A 14 -18.62 -11.71 6.55
N VAL A 15 -19.53 -10.85 6.07
CA VAL A 15 -20.94 -10.84 6.46
C VAL A 15 -21.74 -11.60 5.41
N LYS A 16 -22.43 -12.68 5.80
CA LYS A 16 -23.17 -13.56 4.86
C LYS A 16 -22.30 -14.04 3.68
N LYS A 17 -21.05 -14.45 3.98
CA LYS A 17 -20.02 -14.85 2.99
C LYS A 17 -19.60 -13.74 2.00
N LYS A 18 -19.98 -12.49 2.23
CA LYS A 18 -19.60 -11.34 1.40
C LYS A 18 -18.71 -10.37 2.17
N TYR A 19 -17.69 -9.87 1.49
CA TYR A 19 -16.86 -8.76 2.00
C TYR A 19 -17.51 -7.44 1.62
N GLN A 20 -17.62 -6.55 2.59
CA GLN A 20 -18.16 -5.20 2.43
C GLN A 20 -17.08 -4.23 1.97
N ARG A 21 -17.50 -3.06 1.46
CA ARG A 21 -16.60 -2.01 0.97
C ARG A 21 -15.46 -1.70 1.93
N ARG A 22 -15.75 -1.55 3.23
CA ARG A 22 -14.75 -1.30 4.28
C ARG A 22 -13.68 -2.40 4.37
N GLN A 23 -14.06 -3.68 4.20
CA GLN A 23 -13.11 -4.80 4.23
C GLN A 23 -12.24 -4.82 2.99
N VAL A 24 -12.81 -4.49 1.83
CA VAL A 24 -12.09 -4.40 0.56
C VAL A 24 -11.11 -3.23 0.58
N ALA A 25 -11.54 -2.06 1.05
CA ALA A 25 -10.69 -0.88 1.23
C ALA A 25 -9.47 -1.18 2.13
N ARG A 26 -9.72 -1.81 3.29
CA ARG A 26 -8.64 -2.24 4.19
C ARG A 26 -7.71 -3.26 3.54
N LEU A 27 -8.25 -4.20 2.76
CA LEU A 27 -7.45 -5.17 2.03
C LEU A 27 -6.52 -4.47 1.02
N ILE A 28 -7.02 -3.50 0.25
CA ILE A 28 -6.25 -2.75 -0.73
C ILE A 28 -5.09 -2.02 -0.04
N ALA A 29 -5.36 -1.30 1.06
CA ALA A 29 -4.32 -0.62 1.83
C ALA A 29 -3.25 -1.60 2.35
N ILE A 30 -3.66 -2.75 2.92
CA ILE A 30 -2.73 -3.79 3.38
C ILE A 30 -1.86 -4.29 2.22
N THR A 31 -2.45 -4.58 1.06
CA THR A 31 -1.70 -5.12 -0.08
C THR A 31 -0.68 -4.12 -0.64
N THR A 32 -1.01 -2.84 -0.66
CA THR A 32 -0.09 -1.79 -1.11
C THR A 32 1.07 -1.61 -0.13
N LEU A 33 0.78 -1.52 1.16
CA LEU A 33 1.77 -1.27 2.21
C LEU A 33 2.71 -2.46 2.45
N LYS A 34 2.26 -3.69 2.18
CA LYS A 34 3.04 -4.92 2.41
C LYS A 34 4.31 -5.04 1.54
N THR A 35 4.44 -4.19 0.52
CA THR A 35 5.67 -4.08 -0.28
C THR A 35 6.86 -3.56 0.53
N VAL A 36 6.60 -2.76 1.56
CA VAL A 36 7.63 -2.06 2.35
C VAL A 36 7.49 -2.24 3.86
N PHE A 37 6.31 -2.62 4.35
CA PHE A 37 6.03 -2.81 5.78
C PHE A 37 5.63 -4.26 6.09
N SER A 38 6.01 -4.73 7.27
CA SER A 38 5.52 -5.99 7.81
C SER A 38 4.02 -5.92 8.15
N ILE A 39 3.37 -7.08 8.20
CA ILE A 39 1.95 -7.15 8.53
C ILE A 39 1.61 -6.61 9.93
N GLN A 40 2.56 -6.72 10.87
CA GLN A 40 2.40 -6.23 12.24
C GLN A 40 2.43 -4.70 12.26
N GLU A 41 3.38 -4.07 11.57
CA GLU A 41 3.47 -2.62 11.43
C GLU A 41 2.22 -2.05 10.76
N ILE A 42 1.77 -2.66 9.65
CA ILE A 42 0.54 -2.28 8.96
C ILE A 42 -0.67 -2.34 9.91
N SER A 43 -0.77 -3.41 10.70
CA SER A 43 -1.86 -3.56 11.66
C SER A 43 -1.85 -2.45 12.71
N THR A 44 -0.67 -2.10 13.25
CA THR A 44 -0.52 -1.02 14.23
C THR A 44 -0.92 0.33 13.63
N THR A 45 -0.42 0.66 12.44
CA THR A 45 -0.75 1.89 11.72
C THR A 45 -2.25 2.02 11.46
N LEU A 46 -2.89 0.98 10.93
CA LEU A 46 -4.32 1.02 10.65
C LEU A 46 -5.18 1.11 11.92
N ASN A 47 -4.73 0.52 13.03
CA ASN A 47 -5.45 0.60 14.30
C ASN A 47 -5.28 1.96 14.99
N MET A 48 -4.15 2.64 14.82
CA MET A 48 -3.96 4.03 15.26
C MET A 48 -4.92 4.95 14.51
N LEU A 49 -4.92 4.87 13.18
CA LEU A 49 -5.80 5.69 12.34
C LEU A 49 -7.29 5.50 12.67
N HIS A 50 -7.72 4.26 12.94
CA HIS A 50 -9.12 3.95 13.26
C HIS A 50 -9.63 4.63 14.54
N LYS A 51 -8.75 5.12 15.43
CA LYS A 51 -9.14 5.89 16.62
C LYS A 51 -9.36 7.37 16.33
N GLU A 52 -8.80 7.88 15.24
CA GLU A 52 -8.68 9.31 14.96
C GLU A 52 -9.73 9.81 13.96
N ALA A 53 -10.20 8.97 13.04
CA ALA A 53 -11.14 9.38 12.00
C ALA A 53 -12.01 8.23 11.47
N ASP A 54 -13.01 8.57 10.65
CA ASP A 54 -13.85 7.58 9.98
C ASP A 54 -13.03 6.74 8.98
N SER A 55 -13.32 5.44 8.90
CA SER A 55 -12.58 4.51 8.04
C SER A 55 -12.70 4.83 6.56
N ARG A 56 -13.75 5.54 6.16
CA ARG A 56 -13.95 5.96 4.78
C ARG A 56 -13.02 7.12 4.44
N GLU A 57 -13.04 8.17 5.25
CA GLU A 57 -12.21 9.36 5.08
C GLU A 57 -10.72 9.01 5.03
N LEU A 58 -10.26 8.14 5.95
CA LEU A 58 -8.88 7.65 5.97
C LEU A 58 -8.46 6.90 4.70
N TYR A 59 -9.39 6.14 4.12
CA TYR A 59 -9.13 5.44 2.87
C TYR A 59 -9.14 6.38 1.68
N ASP A 60 -10.07 7.33 1.65
CA ASP A 60 -10.14 8.35 0.60
C ASP A 60 -8.87 9.21 0.63
N ASP A 61 -8.40 9.64 1.81
CA ASP A 61 -7.11 10.33 2.00
C ASP A 61 -5.91 9.51 1.51
N PHE A 62 -5.89 8.23 1.83
CA PHE A 62 -4.84 7.31 1.36
C PHE A 62 -4.83 7.23 -0.17
N VAL A 63 -6.00 7.08 -0.80
CA VAL A 63 -6.13 6.98 -2.26
C VAL A 63 -5.76 8.30 -2.92
N ASP A 64 -6.27 9.42 -2.43
CA ASP A 64 -6.00 10.75 -2.97
C ASP A 64 -4.52 11.11 -2.88
N TYR A 65 -3.87 10.80 -1.76
CA TYR A 65 -2.44 11.03 -1.61
C TYR A 65 -1.60 10.11 -2.51
N MET A 66 -1.99 8.83 -2.63
CA MET A 66 -1.33 7.90 -3.57
C MET A 66 -1.43 8.39 -5.02
N ASN A 67 -2.58 8.92 -5.42
CA ASN A 67 -2.82 9.46 -6.76
C ASN A 67 -2.26 10.88 -6.98
N GLY A 68 -1.83 11.57 -5.93
CA GLY A 68 -1.33 12.95 -6.02
C GLY A 68 -2.44 14.00 -6.11
N SER A 69 -3.68 13.63 -5.84
CA SER A 69 -4.85 14.52 -5.83
C SER A 69 -4.94 15.38 -4.57
N LYS A 70 -4.33 14.95 -3.47
CA LYS A 70 -4.33 15.64 -2.17
C LYS A 70 -2.93 15.61 -1.54
N LEU A 71 -2.46 16.75 -1.05
CA LEU A 71 -1.13 16.90 -0.43
C LEU A 71 -1.19 16.96 1.10
N GLU A 72 -2.32 17.37 1.66
CA GLU A 72 -2.53 17.50 3.10
C GLU A 72 -3.37 16.35 3.63
N VAL A 73 -2.73 15.40 4.29
CA VAL A 73 -3.35 14.25 4.97
C VAL A 73 -2.64 14.02 6.30
N ALA A 74 -3.17 13.13 7.14
CA ALA A 74 -2.50 12.74 8.38
C ALA A 74 -1.03 12.35 8.14
N PRO A 75 -0.06 12.81 8.96
CA PRO A 75 1.37 12.58 8.73
C PRO A 75 1.74 11.10 8.55
N ILE A 76 1.05 10.19 9.23
CA ILE A 76 1.26 8.75 9.08
C ILE A 76 0.82 8.21 7.71
N ILE A 77 -0.22 8.79 7.10
CA ILE A 77 -0.66 8.43 5.74
C ILE A 77 0.36 8.92 4.73
N SER A 78 0.76 10.19 4.83
CA SER A 78 1.69 10.80 3.86
C SER A 78 3.05 10.12 3.88
N THR A 79 3.62 9.87 5.06
CA THR A 79 4.91 9.17 5.22
C THR A 79 4.83 7.71 4.75
N ALA A 80 3.80 6.96 5.12
CA ALA A 80 3.64 5.57 4.67
C ALA A 80 3.53 5.47 3.14
N CYS A 81 2.76 6.37 2.51
CA CYS A 81 2.63 6.41 1.06
C CYS A 81 3.92 6.84 0.37
N GLN A 82 4.66 7.81 0.93
CA GLN A 82 5.97 8.21 0.41
C GLN A 82 6.95 7.04 0.43
N THR A 83 6.99 6.24 1.49
CA THR A 83 7.85 5.05 1.56
C THR A 83 7.55 4.07 0.43
N VAL A 84 6.27 3.78 0.17
CA VAL A 84 5.85 2.92 -0.95
C VAL A 84 6.30 3.51 -2.30
N LYS A 85 6.04 4.81 -2.53
CA LYS A 85 6.42 5.50 -3.77
C LYS A 85 7.93 5.51 -4.00
N LEU A 86 8.71 5.77 -2.96
CA LEU A 86 10.17 5.76 -3.02
C LEU A 86 10.70 4.35 -3.29
N TYR A 87 10.16 3.32 -2.63
CA TYR A 87 10.52 1.93 -2.91
C TYR A 87 10.26 1.55 -4.37
N GLN A 88 9.06 1.87 -4.89
CA GLN A 88 8.71 1.64 -6.29
C GLN A 88 9.63 2.40 -7.26
N LYS A 89 9.96 3.66 -6.94
CA LYS A 89 10.92 4.46 -7.71
C LYS A 89 12.29 3.80 -7.73
N THR A 90 12.80 3.35 -6.58
CA THR A 90 14.08 2.64 -6.50
C THR A 90 14.07 1.38 -7.38
N LEU A 91 13.01 0.57 -7.33
CA LEU A 91 12.88 -0.59 -8.21
C LEU A 91 12.87 -0.21 -9.70
N SER A 92 12.20 0.87 -10.09
CA SER A 92 12.18 1.33 -11.48
C SER A 92 13.58 1.77 -11.98
N LEU A 93 14.41 2.33 -11.09
CA LEU A 93 15.78 2.75 -11.42
C LEU A 93 16.74 1.56 -11.52
N ILE A 94 16.54 0.52 -10.72
CA ILE A 94 17.35 -0.72 -10.77
C ILE A 94 17.02 -1.54 -12.02
N GLN A 95 15.80 -1.44 -12.55
CA GLN A 95 15.33 -2.21 -13.71
C GLN A 95 15.57 -1.52 -15.06
N VAL A 96 16.24 -0.38 -15.11
CA VAL A 96 16.70 0.20 -16.39
C VAL A 96 17.83 -0.68 -16.92
N PRO A 97 17.65 -1.37 -18.07
CA PRO A 97 18.75 -2.12 -18.69
C PRO A 97 19.87 -1.15 -19.06
N ASN A 98 21.11 -1.61 -18.90
CA ASN A 98 22.24 -1.04 -19.61
C ASN A 98 21.92 -1.03 -21.11
N GLU A 99 21.56 0.12 -21.68
CA GLU A 99 21.54 0.33 -23.14
C GLU A 99 22.95 0.20 -23.77
N GLU A 100 23.97 -0.13 -22.97
CA GLU A 100 25.35 -0.29 -23.40
C GLU A 100 25.73 -1.74 -23.78
N GLU A 101 24.95 -2.77 -23.41
CA GLU A 101 25.30 -4.17 -23.75
C GLU A 101 24.85 -4.59 -25.16
N GLU A 102 23.86 -3.93 -25.77
CA GLU A 102 23.39 -4.28 -27.13
C GLU A 102 24.28 -3.69 -28.25
N ASN A 103 25.19 -2.76 -27.93
CA ASN A 103 26.11 -2.16 -28.92
C ASN A 103 27.46 -2.90 -29.05
N LEU A 104 27.76 -3.86 -28.17
CA LEU A 104 28.98 -4.65 -28.23
C LEU A 104 28.86 -5.90 -29.12
N GLU A 105 27.66 -6.46 -29.27
CA GLU A 105 27.42 -7.63 -30.14
C GLU A 105 27.26 -7.25 -31.62
N LEU A 106 27.08 -5.97 -31.95
CA LEU A 106 27.06 -5.46 -33.33
C LEU A 106 28.45 -5.01 -33.84
N ARG A 107 29.49 -5.17 -33.02
CA ARG A 107 30.88 -4.79 -33.34
C ARG A 107 31.91 -5.93 -33.20
N ALA A 108 31.47 -7.15 -32.90
CA ALA A 108 32.29 -8.36 -32.91
C ALA A 108 31.94 -9.24 -34.12
#